data_AF-A0A1G0H302-F1
#
_entry.id   AF-A0A1G0H302-F1
#
_cell.length_a   1.000
_cell.length_b   1.000
_cell.length_c   1.000
_cell.angle_alpha   90.00
_cell.angle_beta   90.00
_cell.angle_gamma   90.00
#
_symmetry.space_group_name_H-M   'P 1'
#
loop_
_entity.id
_entity.type
_entity.pdbx_description
1 polymer ?
#
loop_
_entity_poly.entity_id
_entity_poly.type
_entity_poly.pdbx_seq_one_letter_code
_entity_poly.pdbx_strand_id
1 'polypeptide(L)'
;MNNYAEVLEQLQKNIAYAKHTGQRSALMYIIIHSPFDIFTILNLLQRRKSANIHAFHLKENKFCLLFHRPNDAKESAFFAKEIIHDILQHYEINIGIVIFPRGGQEPNELIEHAEAAAQMATQIQKGSYRFFHPETETAVARLIALEKDMGQALAKNELFLEYQPKVFLKTEKISGAEALIRWQHPTFGLIGPGEFMKLVEKSDYIFDIGHWIFETALAEYKTWGTSSTFKLSINLAPKQLTSFYIVETILSLTQKYGVDPHCLALEITENEIISNVEDHLTKLTTLAQNGISILADDFGTGYSSLSYLKKFPISGIKLDKSFIDDLPNDPVDQAIVKSGIEMARLLHLRIIAEGIENDAQLTILKKFGCTEGQGYLFSKPLRSDKFRDFLK
;
A
#
# COMPACT_ATOMS: atom_id res chain seq x y z
N MET A 1 -41.72 6.14 5.33
CA MET A 1 -41.48 7.06 6.47
C MET A 1 -40.20 7.81 6.16
N ASN A 2 -40.19 9.13 6.33
CA ASN A 2 -39.00 9.96 6.13
C ASN A 2 -38.04 9.72 7.30
N ASN A 3 -36.83 9.23 7.02
CA ASN A 3 -35.84 8.87 8.04
C ASN A 3 -34.74 9.94 8.19
N TYR A 4 -35.00 11.20 7.81
CA TYR A 4 -33.99 12.26 7.81
C TYR A 4 -33.31 12.44 9.19
N ALA A 5 -34.08 12.42 10.28
CA ALA A 5 -33.52 12.54 11.63
C ALA A 5 -32.56 11.39 12.00
N GLU A 6 -32.91 10.16 11.59
CA GLU A 6 -32.08 8.97 11.80
C GLU A 6 -30.77 9.05 11.00
N VAL A 7 -30.82 9.58 9.77
CA VAL A 7 -29.64 9.83 8.93
C VAL A 7 -28.69 10.82 9.60
N LEU A 8 -29.22 11.93 10.13
CA LEU A 8 -28.41 12.94 10.82
C LEU A 8 -27.72 12.35 12.05
N GLU A 9 -28.45 11.60 12.88
CA GLU A 9 -27.90 10.95 14.07
C GLU A 9 -26.77 9.99 13.70
N GLN A 10 -26.98 9.17 12.66
CA GLN A 10 -25.97 8.20 12.25
C GLN A 10 -24.74 8.89 11.62
N LEU A 11 -24.93 9.95 10.85
CA LEU A 11 -23.82 10.76 10.33
C LEU A 11 -23.01 11.41 11.46
N GLN A 12 -23.66 11.98 12.49
CA GLN A 12 -22.97 12.56 13.64
C GLN A 12 -22.07 11.54 14.34
N LYS A 13 -22.60 10.33 14.59
CA LYS A 13 -21.82 9.23 15.20
C LYS A 13 -20.60 8.88 14.36
N ASN A 14 -20.74 8.85 13.03
CA ASN A 14 -19.65 8.47 12.12
C ASN A 14 -18.62 9.57 11.93
N ILE A 15 -19.03 10.83 11.91
CA ILE A 15 -18.12 11.98 11.91
C ILE A 15 -17.29 11.96 13.19
N ALA A 16 -17.92 11.82 14.36
CA ALA A 16 -17.22 11.76 15.63
C ALA A 16 -16.21 10.59 15.66
N TYR A 17 -16.64 9.41 15.21
CA TYR A 17 -15.76 8.25 15.12
C TYR A 17 -14.60 8.44 14.14
N ALA A 18 -14.85 9.01 12.96
CA ALA A 18 -13.83 9.33 11.96
C ALA A 18 -12.80 10.35 12.47
N LYS A 19 -13.24 11.35 13.27
CA LYS A 19 -12.34 12.32 13.92
C LYS A 19 -11.38 11.64 14.91
N HIS A 20 -11.86 10.64 15.64
CA HIS A 20 -11.04 9.94 16.64
C HIS A 20 -10.14 8.86 16.05
N THR A 21 -10.54 8.22 14.96
CA THR A 21 -9.83 7.04 14.40
C THR A 21 -9.09 7.32 13.11
N GLY A 22 -9.34 8.46 12.45
CA GLY A 22 -8.90 8.72 11.08
C GLY A 22 -9.63 7.86 10.03
N GLN A 23 -10.58 7.01 10.43
CA GLN A 23 -11.26 6.10 9.53
C GLN A 23 -12.24 6.85 8.62
N ARG A 24 -12.21 6.53 7.32
CA ARG A 24 -13.06 7.17 6.32
C ARG A 24 -14.42 6.50 6.27
N SER A 25 -15.43 7.25 5.85
CA SER A 25 -16.77 6.76 5.52
C SER A 25 -17.27 7.43 4.25
N ALA A 26 -18.25 6.80 3.59
CA ALA A 26 -18.86 7.35 2.38
C ALA A 26 -20.36 7.54 2.57
N LEU A 27 -20.87 8.70 2.18
CA LEU A 27 -22.30 8.94 2.03
C LEU A 27 -22.63 8.98 0.54
N MET A 28 -23.59 8.16 0.15
CA MET A 28 -24.12 8.07 -1.20
C MET A 28 -25.54 8.62 -1.23
N TYR A 29 -25.77 9.65 -2.03
CA TYR A 29 -27.08 10.22 -2.27
C TYR A 29 -27.63 9.69 -3.59
N ILE A 30 -28.80 9.06 -3.54
CA ILE A 30 -29.40 8.35 -4.66
C ILE A 30 -30.64 9.11 -5.10
N ILE A 31 -30.72 9.42 -6.40
CA ILE A 31 -31.89 10.02 -7.04
C ILE A 31 -32.46 9.01 -8.04
N ILE A 32 -33.75 8.69 -7.90
CA ILE A 32 -34.50 7.88 -8.88
C ILE A 32 -35.31 8.81 -9.78
N HIS A 33 -35.20 8.66 -11.10
CA HIS A 33 -35.84 9.56 -12.07
C HIS A 33 -37.14 8.99 -12.65
N SER A 34 -37.29 7.67 -12.68
CA SER A 34 -38.49 6.99 -13.17
C SER A 34 -39.52 6.82 -12.05
N PRO A 35 -40.81 6.57 -12.34
CA PRO A 35 -41.77 6.15 -11.32
C PRO A 35 -41.33 4.84 -10.65
N PHE A 36 -41.45 4.74 -9.33
CA PHE A 36 -41.03 3.58 -8.56
C PHE A 36 -41.95 3.35 -7.36
N ASP A 37 -41.93 2.12 -6.85
CA ASP A 37 -42.46 1.80 -5.52
C ASP A 37 -41.33 1.91 -4.48
N ILE A 38 -41.56 2.68 -3.41
CA ILE A 38 -40.56 2.94 -2.37
C ILE A 38 -40.09 1.63 -1.73
N PHE A 39 -41.00 0.69 -1.47
CA PHE A 39 -40.65 -0.58 -0.85
C PHE A 39 -39.75 -1.43 -1.74
N THR A 40 -39.96 -1.38 -3.06
CA THR A 40 -39.13 -2.06 -4.04
C THR A 40 -37.69 -1.53 -4.02
N ILE A 41 -37.50 -0.20 -4.05
CA ILE A 41 -36.16 0.40 -3.98
C ILE A 41 -35.50 0.10 -2.62
N LEU A 42 -36.24 0.24 -1.52
CA LEU A 42 -35.73 -0.09 -0.20
C LEU A 42 -35.35 -1.57 -0.09
N ASN A 43 -36.12 -2.49 -0.66
CA ASN A 43 -35.78 -3.91 -0.67
C ASN A 43 -34.52 -4.19 -1.48
N LEU A 44 -34.33 -3.55 -2.63
CA LEU A 44 -33.11 -3.67 -3.44
C LEU A 44 -31.88 -3.17 -2.67
N LEU A 45 -31.99 -2.00 -2.03
CA LEU A 45 -30.93 -1.46 -1.19
C LEU A 45 -30.70 -2.30 0.08
N GLN A 46 -31.77 -2.88 0.66
CA GLN A 46 -31.70 -3.74 1.84
C GLN A 46 -31.06 -5.10 1.56
N ARG A 47 -31.21 -5.65 0.35
CA ARG A 47 -30.48 -6.87 -0.07
C ARG A 47 -28.96 -6.68 -0.02
N ARG A 48 -28.51 -5.42 -0.08
CA ARG A 48 -27.10 -5.02 0.04
C ARG A 48 -26.72 -4.53 1.45
N LYS A 49 -27.61 -4.68 2.44
CA LYS A 49 -27.25 -4.44 3.85
C LYS A 49 -26.17 -5.43 4.26
N SER A 50 -24.98 -4.91 4.48
CA SER A 50 -23.97 -5.54 5.32
C SER A 50 -23.96 -4.82 6.67
N ALA A 51 -23.20 -5.34 7.65
CA ALA A 51 -22.99 -4.65 8.92
C ALA A 51 -22.46 -3.21 8.76
N ASN A 52 -21.89 -2.90 7.60
CA ASN A 52 -21.26 -1.63 7.29
C ASN A 52 -22.10 -0.73 6.37
N ILE A 53 -23.29 -1.15 5.94
CA ILE A 53 -24.08 -0.41 4.96
C ILE A 53 -25.49 -0.17 5.48
N HIS A 54 -25.88 1.10 5.59
CA HIS A 54 -27.22 1.50 6.02
C HIS A 54 -27.89 2.37 4.97
N ALA A 55 -29.07 1.95 4.50
CA ALA A 55 -29.88 2.67 3.53
C ALA A 55 -31.08 3.34 4.21
N PHE A 56 -31.38 4.56 3.79
CA PHE A 56 -32.41 5.43 4.36
C PHE A 56 -33.24 6.06 3.23
N HIS A 57 -34.54 6.18 3.45
CA HIS A 57 -35.42 7.00 2.59
C HIS A 57 -35.47 8.42 3.14
N LEU A 58 -35.10 9.41 2.31
CA LEU A 58 -35.16 10.81 2.70
C LEU A 58 -36.54 11.39 2.39
N LYS A 59 -36.81 11.62 1.11
CA LYS A 59 -38.07 12.22 0.63
C LYS A 59 -38.29 11.84 -0.82
N GLU A 60 -39.54 11.61 -1.20
CA GLU A 60 -39.92 11.36 -2.60
C GLU A 60 -38.98 10.35 -3.26
N ASN A 61 -38.23 10.77 -4.28
CA ASN A 61 -37.29 10.00 -5.08
C ASN A 61 -35.84 10.00 -4.58
N LYS A 62 -35.61 10.45 -3.35
CA LYS A 62 -34.30 10.66 -2.75
C LYS A 62 -34.06 9.65 -1.63
N PHE A 63 -32.95 8.92 -1.75
CA PHE A 63 -32.47 7.96 -0.77
C PHE A 63 -31.03 8.28 -0.39
N CYS A 64 -30.62 7.89 0.80
CA CYS A 64 -29.23 7.96 1.23
C CYS A 64 -28.74 6.57 1.61
N LEU A 65 -27.49 6.30 1.31
CA LEU A 65 -26.79 5.13 1.78
C LEU A 65 -25.50 5.56 2.46
N LEU A 66 -25.33 5.11 3.70
CA LEU A 66 -24.14 5.32 4.49
C LEU A 66 -23.31 4.05 4.47
N PHE A 67 -22.12 4.15 3.87
CA PHE A 67 -21.13 3.09 3.83
C PHE A 67 -20.07 3.39 4.89
N HIS A 68 -20.16 2.66 5.99
CA HIS A 68 -19.20 2.67 7.09
C HIS A 68 -17.91 2.00 6.65
N ARG A 69 -16.79 2.68 6.90
CA ARG A 69 -15.45 2.08 6.84
C ARG A 69 -15.12 1.39 5.50
N PRO A 70 -15.37 2.01 4.32
CA PRO A 70 -14.80 1.49 3.09
C PRO A 70 -13.27 1.51 3.21
N ASN A 71 -12.63 0.49 2.65
CA ASN A 71 -11.17 0.37 2.57
C ASN A 71 -10.56 1.56 1.82
N ASP A 72 -11.23 1.99 0.74
CA ASP A 72 -10.83 3.14 -0.06
C ASP A 72 -12.02 3.75 -0.84
N ALA A 73 -11.77 4.86 -1.54
CA ALA A 73 -12.79 5.49 -2.39
C ALA A 73 -13.19 4.62 -3.60
N LYS A 74 -12.31 3.71 -4.06
CA LYS A 74 -12.60 2.80 -5.18
C LYS A 74 -13.66 1.78 -4.77
N GLU A 75 -13.62 1.26 -3.55
CA GLU A 75 -14.68 0.39 -3.01
C GLU A 75 -16.05 1.09 -3.00
N SER A 76 -16.07 2.37 -2.61
CA SER A 76 -17.30 3.18 -2.67
C SER A 76 -17.81 3.34 -4.11
N ALA A 77 -16.92 3.55 -5.07
CA ALA A 77 -17.29 3.63 -6.49
C ALA A 77 -17.79 2.29 -7.05
N PHE A 78 -17.14 1.18 -6.68
CA PHE A 78 -17.56 -0.17 -7.07
C PHE A 78 -18.97 -0.46 -6.55
N PHE A 79 -19.20 -0.18 -5.27
CA PHE A 79 -20.51 -0.38 -4.65
C PHE A 79 -21.60 0.50 -5.30
N ALA A 80 -21.29 1.76 -5.63
CA ALA A 80 -22.21 2.61 -6.39
C ALA A 80 -22.52 2.03 -7.78
N LYS A 81 -21.53 1.48 -8.49
CA LYS A 81 -21.74 0.79 -9.79
C LYS A 81 -22.62 -0.44 -9.65
N GLU A 82 -22.47 -1.24 -8.60
CA GLU A 82 -23.34 -2.40 -8.35
C GLU A 82 -24.80 -1.97 -8.11
N ILE A 83 -25.03 -0.95 -7.27
CA ILE A 83 -26.38 -0.41 -7.03
C ILE A 83 -26.99 0.08 -8.34
N ILE A 84 -26.22 0.84 -9.11
CA ILE A 84 -26.63 1.34 -10.42
C ILE A 84 -26.98 0.17 -11.34
N HIS A 85 -26.14 -0.86 -11.43
CA HIS A 85 -26.39 -2.03 -12.28
C HIS A 85 -27.69 -2.75 -11.92
N ASP A 86 -27.95 -2.98 -10.63
CA ASP A 86 -29.14 -3.68 -10.16
C ASP A 86 -30.42 -2.86 -10.39
N ILE A 87 -30.36 -1.56 -10.13
CA ILE A 87 -31.53 -0.67 -10.19
C ILE A 87 -31.81 -0.24 -11.63
N LEU A 88 -30.78 -0.01 -12.45
CA LEU A 88 -30.92 0.42 -13.86
C LEU A 88 -31.71 -0.55 -14.73
N GLN A 89 -31.78 -1.83 -14.36
CA GLN A 89 -32.58 -2.81 -15.08
C GLN A 89 -34.08 -2.44 -15.12
N HIS A 90 -34.53 -1.63 -14.15
CA HIS A 90 -35.95 -1.30 -13.97
C HIS A 90 -36.21 0.20 -13.77
N TYR A 91 -35.22 0.98 -13.33
CA TYR A 91 -35.39 2.39 -12.95
C TYR A 91 -34.17 3.24 -13.34
N GLU A 92 -34.42 4.46 -13.80
CA GLU A 92 -33.34 5.43 -14.01
C GLU A 92 -32.83 5.97 -12.67
N ILE A 93 -31.52 5.88 -12.44
CA ILE A 93 -30.86 6.20 -11.16
C ILE A 93 -29.58 6.99 -11.39
N ASN A 94 -29.30 7.93 -10.50
CA ASN A 94 -28.00 8.59 -10.38
C ASN A 94 -27.56 8.64 -8.91
N ILE A 95 -26.23 8.56 -8.68
CA ILE A 95 -25.64 8.52 -7.34
C ILE A 95 -24.59 9.61 -7.17
N GLY A 96 -24.68 10.40 -6.10
CA GLY A 96 -23.63 11.32 -5.67
C GLY A 96 -22.90 10.77 -4.45
N ILE A 97 -21.57 10.83 -4.43
CA ILE A 97 -20.74 10.22 -3.38
C ILE A 97 -19.90 11.30 -2.70
N VAL A 98 -19.93 11.35 -1.39
CA VAL A 98 -19.01 12.15 -0.57
C VAL A 98 -18.22 11.25 0.36
N ILE A 99 -16.89 11.36 0.33
CA ILE A 99 -15.99 10.67 1.26
C ILE A 99 -15.67 11.64 2.38
N PHE A 100 -15.95 11.26 3.63
CA PHE A 100 -15.70 12.08 4.81
C PHE A 100 -14.71 11.40 5.74
N PRO A 101 -13.87 12.16 6.48
CA PRO A 101 -14.04 13.58 6.88
C PRO A 101 -13.65 14.66 5.85
N ARG A 102 -13.02 14.31 4.71
CA ARG A 102 -12.57 15.30 3.71
C ARG A 102 -13.73 16.12 3.11
N GLY A 103 -14.85 15.47 2.81
CA GLY A 103 -15.98 16.08 2.14
C GLY A 103 -16.98 16.79 3.04
N GLY A 104 -16.67 17.00 4.32
CA GLY A 104 -17.51 17.75 5.25
C GLY A 104 -17.35 17.26 6.69
N GLN A 105 -17.65 18.16 7.62
CA GLN A 105 -17.55 17.91 9.07
C GLN A 105 -18.91 17.93 9.77
N GLU A 106 -19.96 18.34 9.08
CA GLU A 106 -21.32 18.39 9.61
C GLU A 106 -22.29 17.54 8.78
N PRO A 107 -23.29 16.88 9.38
CA PRO A 107 -24.21 16.00 8.68
C PRO A 107 -24.95 16.66 7.51
N ASN A 108 -25.46 17.88 7.69
CA ASN A 108 -26.20 18.59 6.65
C ASN A 108 -25.29 18.96 5.47
N GLU A 109 -24.06 19.40 5.76
CA GLU A 109 -23.04 19.68 4.74
C GLU A 109 -22.75 18.43 3.90
N LEU A 110 -22.58 17.25 4.52
CA LEU A 110 -22.38 15.99 3.80
C LEU A 110 -23.56 15.64 2.88
N ILE A 111 -24.79 15.81 3.36
CA ILE A 111 -25.99 15.54 2.56
C ILE A 111 -26.06 16.50 1.38
N GLU A 112 -25.82 17.80 1.60
CA GLU A 112 -25.81 18.83 0.54
C GLU A 112 -24.74 18.54 -0.52
N HIS A 113 -23.52 18.19 -0.11
CA HIS A 113 -22.44 17.82 -1.02
C HIS A 113 -22.74 16.55 -1.82
N ALA A 114 -23.30 15.52 -1.17
CA ALA A 114 -23.68 14.29 -1.85
C ALA A 114 -24.85 14.53 -2.83
N GLU A 115 -25.83 15.35 -2.45
CA GLU A 115 -26.93 15.75 -3.33
C GLU A 115 -26.43 16.52 -4.56
N ALA A 116 -25.53 17.50 -4.36
CA ALA A 116 -24.93 18.25 -5.45
C ALA A 116 -24.19 17.33 -6.44
N ALA A 117 -23.44 16.35 -5.94
CA ALA A 117 -22.78 15.35 -6.78
C ALA A 117 -23.79 14.49 -7.58
N ALA A 118 -24.91 14.10 -6.97
CA ALA A 118 -25.95 13.31 -7.64
C ALA A 118 -26.66 14.12 -8.76
N GLN A 119 -26.89 15.41 -8.51
CA GLN A 119 -27.42 16.33 -9.52
C GLN A 119 -26.44 16.51 -10.69
N MET A 120 -25.14 16.65 -10.41
CA MET A 120 -24.10 16.70 -11.45
C MET A 120 -24.06 15.39 -12.26
N ALA A 121 -24.25 14.24 -11.64
CA ALA A 121 -24.32 12.94 -12.33
C ALA A 121 -25.52 12.88 -13.30
N THR A 122 -26.67 13.41 -12.86
CA THR A 122 -27.90 13.48 -13.68
C THR A 122 -27.69 14.30 -14.95
N GLN A 123 -26.91 15.38 -14.89
CA GLN A 123 -26.64 16.25 -16.04
C GLN A 123 -25.76 15.60 -17.11
N ILE A 124 -24.96 14.59 -16.75
CA ILE A 124 -24.05 13.91 -17.69
C ILE A 124 -24.75 12.77 -18.39
N GLN A 125 -25.20 11.78 -17.61
CA GLN A 125 -25.93 10.63 -18.14
C GLN A 125 -26.69 9.93 -17.02
N LYS A 126 -27.86 9.38 -17.38
CA LYS A 126 -28.61 8.48 -16.50
C LYS A 126 -27.79 7.22 -16.23
N GLY A 127 -27.89 6.67 -15.03
CA GLY A 127 -27.14 5.46 -14.67
C GLY A 127 -25.66 5.71 -14.37
N SER A 128 -25.32 6.89 -13.85
CA SER A 128 -23.95 7.24 -13.48
C SER A 128 -23.84 7.67 -12.02
N TYR A 129 -22.60 7.64 -11.52
CA TYR A 129 -22.26 8.22 -10.24
C TYR A 129 -21.23 9.33 -10.40
N ARG A 130 -21.12 10.21 -9.40
CA ARG A 130 -20.09 11.24 -9.29
C ARG A 130 -19.59 11.33 -7.86
N PHE A 131 -18.32 11.65 -7.67
CA PHE A 131 -17.84 12.14 -6.37
C PHE A 131 -18.05 13.64 -6.27
N PHE A 132 -18.32 14.13 -5.07
CA PHE A 132 -18.38 15.57 -4.80
C PHE A 132 -17.03 16.25 -5.09
N HIS A 133 -15.92 15.61 -4.70
CA HIS A 133 -14.58 16.09 -5.05
C HIS A 133 -14.10 15.46 -6.36
N PRO A 134 -13.89 16.26 -7.43
CA PRO A 134 -13.42 15.76 -8.73
C PRO A 134 -12.06 15.07 -8.66
N GLU A 135 -11.19 15.47 -7.73
CA GLU A 135 -9.88 14.81 -7.55
C GLU A 135 -10.04 13.35 -7.10
N THR A 136 -11.04 13.06 -6.25
CA THR A 136 -11.34 11.69 -5.80
C THR A 136 -11.81 10.82 -6.96
N GLU A 137 -12.69 11.36 -7.81
CA GLU A 137 -13.17 10.65 -8.99
C GLU A 137 -12.02 10.35 -9.97
N THR A 138 -11.15 11.33 -10.21
CA THR A 138 -9.97 11.18 -11.08
C THR A 138 -9.01 10.12 -10.53
N ALA A 139 -8.74 10.14 -9.23
CA ALA A 139 -7.88 9.16 -8.57
C ALA A 139 -8.47 7.73 -8.65
N VAL A 140 -9.78 7.58 -8.43
CA VAL A 140 -10.46 6.28 -8.56
C VAL A 140 -10.42 5.78 -10.00
N ALA A 141 -10.72 6.64 -10.98
CA ALA A 141 -10.66 6.28 -12.40
C ALA A 141 -9.26 5.83 -12.81
N ARG A 142 -8.22 6.53 -12.33
CA ARG A 142 -6.82 6.15 -12.52
C ARG A 142 -6.55 4.76 -11.92
N LEU A 143 -6.90 4.51 -10.66
CA LEU A 143 -6.67 3.19 -10.03
C LEU A 143 -7.37 2.04 -10.76
N ILE A 144 -8.58 2.26 -11.26
CA ILE A 144 -9.31 1.25 -12.06
C ILE A 144 -8.59 0.97 -13.39
N ALA A 145 -8.10 2.01 -14.06
CA ALA A 145 -7.33 1.85 -15.30
C ALA A 145 -6.03 1.09 -15.03
N LEU A 146 -5.31 1.44 -13.97
CA LEU A 146 -4.09 0.76 -13.57
C LEU A 146 -4.34 -0.72 -13.23
N GLU A 147 -5.37 -1.04 -12.44
CA GLU A 147 -5.67 -2.44 -12.12
C GLU A 147 -6.00 -3.27 -13.36
N LYS A 148 -6.75 -2.69 -14.31
CA LYS A 148 -7.05 -3.33 -15.59
C LYS A 148 -5.78 -3.61 -16.40
N ASP A 149 -4.88 -2.65 -16.47
CA ASP A 149 -3.67 -2.73 -17.30
C ASP A 149 -2.58 -3.58 -16.63
N MET A 150 -2.60 -3.72 -15.30
CA MET A 150 -1.66 -4.52 -14.51
C MET A 150 -1.52 -5.95 -15.03
N GLY A 151 -2.64 -6.59 -15.41
CA GLY A 151 -2.64 -7.96 -15.89
C GLY A 151 -1.87 -8.18 -17.21
N GLN A 152 -1.52 -7.10 -17.92
CA GLN A 152 -0.73 -7.16 -19.15
C GLN A 152 0.64 -6.48 -19.01
N ALA A 153 0.94 -5.83 -17.88
CA ALA A 153 2.14 -5.02 -17.69
C ALA A 153 3.43 -5.85 -17.88
N LEU A 154 3.45 -7.08 -17.37
CA LEU A 154 4.56 -8.04 -17.59
C LEU A 154 4.71 -8.39 -19.07
N ALA A 155 3.62 -8.82 -19.72
CA ALA A 155 3.64 -9.23 -21.12
C ALA A 155 4.02 -8.10 -22.09
N LYS A 156 3.77 -6.85 -21.69
CA LYS A 156 4.10 -5.64 -22.46
C LYS A 156 5.46 -5.04 -22.13
N ASN A 157 6.26 -5.67 -21.25
CA ASN A 157 7.57 -5.15 -20.79
C ASN A 157 7.48 -3.73 -20.20
N GLU A 158 6.39 -3.43 -19.49
CA GLU A 158 6.19 -2.13 -18.85
C GLU A 158 6.82 -2.07 -17.46
N LEU A 159 7.13 -3.23 -16.87
CA LEU A 159 7.78 -3.35 -15.58
C LEU A 159 9.30 -3.42 -15.74
N PHE A 160 10.01 -2.74 -14.85
CA PHE A 160 11.46 -2.74 -14.81
C PHE A 160 11.98 -2.55 -13.38
N LEU A 161 13.24 -2.93 -13.13
CA LEU A 161 13.88 -2.75 -11.83
C LEU A 161 14.84 -1.54 -11.84
N GLU A 162 14.82 -0.80 -10.74
CA GLU A 162 15.90 0.11 -10.35
C GLU A 162 16.53 -0.38 -9.06
N TYR A 163 17.77 0.02 -8.82
CA TYR A 163 18.57 -0.43 -7.70
C TYR A 163 19.05 0.77 -6.90
N GLN A 164 18.69 0.81 -5.62
CA GLN A 164 19.18 1.83 -4.72
C GLN A 164 20.38 1.29 -3.94
N PRO A 165 21.55 1.96 -3.97
CA PRO A 165 22.72 1.49 -3.24
C PRO A 165 22.52 1.62 -1.73
N LYS A 166 22.98 0.60 -1.02
CA LYS A 166 23.18 0.62 0.44
C LYS A 166 24.66 0.83 0.71
N VAL A 167 24.98 1.61 1.72
CA VAL A 167 26.37 1.91 2.09
C VAL A 167 26.63 1.64 3.55
N PHE A 168 27.85 1.20 3.88
CA PHE A 168 28.35 1.26 5.24
C PHE A 168 28.57 2.72 5.63
N LEU A 169 27.82 3.24 6.60
CA LEU A 169 27.86 4.67 6.91
C LEU A 169 29.28 5.12 7.31
N LYS A 170 30.04 4.29 8.02
CA LYS A 170 31.40 4.64 8.48
C LYS A 170 32.42 4.80 7.35
N THR A 171 32.35 3.98 6.30
CA THR A 171 33.35 3.95 5.22
C THR A 171 32.83 4.49 3.91
N GLU A 172 31.51 4.68 3.81
CA GLU A 172 30.76 5.06 2.61
C GLU A 172 30.96 4.11 1.43
N LYS A 173 31.49 2.91 1.71
CA LYS A 173 31.58 1.82 0.73
C LYS A 173 30.21 1.17 0.56
N ILE A 174 29.89 0.82 -0.68
CA ILE A 174 28.67 0.11 -1.04
C ILE A 174 28.64 -1.25 -0.33
N SER A 175 27.59 -1.50 0.45
CA SER A 175 27.33 -2.75 1.15
C SER A 175 26.33 -3.64 0.42
N GLY A 176 25.54 -3.08 -0.48
CA GLY A 176 24.47 -3.80 -1.15
C GLY A 176 23.61 -2.91 -2.05
N ALA A 177 22.48 -3.45 -2.46
CA ALA A 177 21.45 -2.71 -3.18
C ALA A 177 20.05 -3.21 -2.82
N GLU A 178 19.06 -2.34 -2.87
CA GLU A 178 17.65 -2.72 -2.87
C GLU A 178 17.09 -2.70 -4.29
N ALA A 179 16.46 -3.81 -4.70
CA ALA A 179 15.73 -3.90 -5.95
C ALA A 179 14.33 -3.31 -5.80
N LEU A 180 14.06 -2.27 -6.59
CA LEU A 180 12.84 -1.49 -6.54
C LEU A 180 12.12 -1.59 -7.88
N ILE A 181 10.93 -2.17 -7.87
CA ILE A 181 10.09 -2.26 -9.07
C ILE A 181 9.59 -0.87 -9.49
N ARG A 182 9.51 -0.68 -10.80
CA ARG A 182 8.95 0.48 -11.48
C ARG A 182 8.02 0.03 -12.59
N TRP A 183 7.03 0.87 -12.86
CA TRP A 183 6.11 0.64 -13.96
C TRP A 183 6.08 1.84 -14.91
N GLN A 184 6.58 1.64 -16.13
CA GLN A 184 6.48 2.61 -17.23
C GLN A 184 5.17 2.40 -17.97
N HIS A 185 4.10 3.05 -17.51
CA HIS A 185 2.79 2.94 -18.13
C HIS A 185 2.73 3.80 -19.42
N PRO A 186 2.15 3.31 -20.52
CA PRO A 186 2.08 4.05 -21.79
C PRO A 186 1.33 5.39 -21.69
N THR A 187 0.20 5.41 -20.98
CA THR A 187 -0.62 6.62 -20.77
C THR A 187 -0.19 7.47 -19.57
N PHE A 188 0.16 6.85 -18.44
CA PHE A 188 0.34 7.54 -17.17
C PHE A 188 1.80 7.85 -16.81
N GLY A 189 2.75 7.46 -17.67
CA GLY A 189 4.17 7.66 -17.44
C GLY A 189 4.71 6.72 -16.36
N LEU A 190 5.74 7.19 -15.64
CA LEU A 190 6.36 6.42 -14.58
C LEU A 190 5.46 6.37 -13.34
N ILE A 191 5.11 5.16 -12.91
CA ILE A 191 4.30 4.90 -11.72
C ILE A 191 5.20 4.27 -10.66
N GLY A 192 5.19 4.88 -9.47
CA GLY A 192 5.96 4.40 -8.32
C GLY A 192 5.32 3.20 -7.63
N PRO A 193 6.12 2.36 -6.94
CA PRO A 193 5.64 1.14 -6.28
C PRO A 193 4.53 1.41 -5.26
N GLY A 194 4.60 2.51 -4.49
CA GLY A 194 3.59 2.84 -3.48
C GLY A 194 2.16 3.07 -4.02
N GLU A 195 2.00 3.30 -5.33
CA GLU A 195 0.70 3.40 -5.98
C GLU A 195 0.19 2.03 -6.45
N PHE A 196 0.99 1.31 -7.25
CA PHE A 196 0.50 0.09 -7.91
C PHE A 196 0.70 -1.19 -7.08
N MET A 197 1.66 -1.25 -6.15
CA MET A 197 1.87 -2.44 -5.33
C MET A 197 0.64 -2.74 -4.47
N LYS A 198 -0.08 -1.72 -3.99
CA LYS A 198 -1.36 -1.87 -3.30
C LYS A 198 -2.43 -2.59 -4.13
N LEU A 199 -2.37 -2.46 -5.46
CA LEU A 199 -3.25 -3.18 -6.39
C LEU A 199 -2.75 -4.62 -6.55
N VAL A 200 -1.44 -4.77 -6.77
CA VAL A 200 -0.79 -6.07 -6.98
C VAL A 200 -0.97 -6.99 -5.77
N GLU A 201 -0.70 -6.52 -4.56
CA GLU A 201 -0.79 -7.27 -3.29
C GLU A 201 -2.19 -7.80 -2.99
N LYS A 202 -3.24 -7.13 -3.47
CA LYS A 202 -4.63 -7.59 -3.32
C LYS A 202 -5.04 -8.59 -4.41
N SER A 203 -4.34 -8.58 -5.55
CA SER A 203 -4.60 -9.44 -6.71
C SER A 203 -3.72 -10.68 -6.73
N ASP A 204 -3.97 -11.61 -7.64
CA ASP A 204 -3.10 -12.78 -7.83
C ASP A 204 -1.88 -12.47 -8.72
N TYR A 205 -1.82 -11.26 -9.32
CA TYR A 205 -0.65 -10.80 -10.06
C TYR A 205 0.61 -10.71 -9.20
N ILE A 206 0.48 -10.64 -7.87
CA ILE A 206 1.63 -10.61 -6.95
C ILE A 206 2.53 -11.84 -7.10
N PHE A 207 1.97 -12.99 -7.47
CA PHE A 207 2.77 -14.21 -7.64
C PHE A 207 3.63 -14.14 -8.90
N ASP A 208 3.02 -13.77 -10.05
CA ASP A 208 3.72 -13.65 -11.33
C ASP A 208 4.73 -12.49 -11.33
N ILE A 209 4.33 -11.34 -10.80
CA ILE A 209 5.20 -10.16 -10.66
C ILE A 209 6.33 -10.48 -9.68
N GLY A 210 6.02 -11.14 -8.56
CA GLY A 210 7.02 -11.58 -7.59
C GLY A 210 8.08 -12.49 -8.22
N HIS A 211 7.65 -13.53 -8.95
CA HIS A 211 8.57 -14.40 -9.68
C HIS A 211 9.45 -13.60 -10.65
N TRP A 212 8.84 -12.72 -11.44
CA TRP A 212 9.56 -11.87 -12.39
C TRP A 212 10.58 -10.92 -11.70
N ILE A 213 10.24 -10.35 -10.54
CA ILE A 213 11.17 -9.52 -9.75
C ILE A 213 12.37 -10.35 -9.33
N PHE A 214 12.17 -11.53 -8.73
CA PHE A 214 13.27 -12.40 -8.30
C PHE A 214 14.15 -12.82 -9.47
N GLU A 215 13.54 -13.29 -10.56
CA GLU A 215 14.24 -13.74 -11.75
C GLU A 215 15.09 -12.61 -12.35
N THR A 216 14.50 -11.43 -12.54
CA THR A 216 15.18 -10.27 -13.12
C THR A 216 16.29 -9.77 -12.19
N ALA A 217 16.02 -9.63 -10.90
CA ALA A 217 16.99 -9.12 -9.94
C ALA A 217 18.21 -10.03 -9.79
N LEU A 218 18.00 -11.35 -9.74
CA LEU A 218 19.10 -12.32 -9.65
C LEU A 218 19.91 -12.40 -10.96
N ALA A 219 19.24 -12.33 -12.11
CA ALA A 219 19.90 -12.27 -13.41
C ALA A 219 20.81 -11.05 -13.53
N GLU A 220 20.28 -9.87 -13.16
CA GLU A 220 21.02 -8.61 -13.23
C GLU A 220 22.16 -8.54 -12.22
N TYR A 221 21.91 -8.96 -10.97
CA TYR A 221 22.92 -9.07 -9.92
C TYR A 221 24.14 -9.87 -10.37
N LYS A 222 23.93 -10.99 -11.08
CA LYS A 222 25.02 -11.82 -11.58
C LYS A 222 25.96 -11.06 -12.52
N THR A 223 25.46 -10.05 -13.24
CA THR A 223 26.26 -9.26 -14.19
C THR A 223 27.13 -8.19 -13.53
N TRP A 224 26.91 -7.89 -12.25
CA TRP A 224 27.61 -6.80 -11.56
C TRP A 224 29.00 -7.19 -11.04
N GLY A 225 29.29 -8.49 -10.88
CA GLY A 225 30.59 -8.96 -10.42
C GLY A 225 30.95 -8.52 -8.99
N THR A 226 29.93 -8.46 -8.10
CA THR A 226 30.07 -8.01 -6.71
C THR A 226 30.81 -9.01 -5.82
N SER A 227 31.28 -8.54 -4.66
CA SER A 227 31.87 -9.41 -3.63
C SER A 227 30.82 -10.29 -2.96
N SER A 228 31.26 -11.37 -2.28
CA SER A 228 30.40 -12.24 -1.48
C SER A 228 29.76 -11.55 -0.26
N THR A 229 30.25 -10.37 0.11
CA THR A 229 29.69 -9.56 1.20
C THR A 229 28.60 -8.62 0.74
N PHE A 230 28.42 -8.43 -0.57
CA PHE A 230 27.38 -7.57 -1.13
C PHE A 230 26.00 -8.23 -0.95
N LYS A 231 25.02 -7.45 -0.49
CA LYS A 231 23.65 -7.94 -0.28
C LYS A 231 22.69 -7.31 -1.27
N LEU A 232 22.06 -8.12 -2.11
CA LEU A 232 20.90 -7.74 -2.89
C LEU A 232 19.65 -7.93 -2.03
N SER A 233 18.88 -6.86 -1.83
CA SER A 233 17.61 -6.89 -1.13
C SER A 233 16.44 -6.89 -2.11
N ILE A 234 15.46 -7.75 -1.85
CA ILE A 234 14.22 -7.85 -2.63
C ILE A 234 13.04 -7.83 -1.66
N ASN A 235 12.08 -6.96 -1.93
CA ASN A 235 10.82 -6.90 -1.20
C ASN A 235 9.99 -8.17 -1.41
N LEU A 236 9.49 -8.76 -0.33
CA LEU A 236 8.64 -9.94 -0.33
C LEU A 236 7.29 -9.60 0.29
N ALA A 237 6.26 -9.52 -0.55
CA ALA A 237 4.91 -9.26 -0.08
C ALA A 237 4.38 -10.47 0.72
N PRO A 238 3.68 -10.26 1.85
CA PRO A 238 3.17 -11.36 2.67
C PRO A 238 2.16 -12.28 1.96
N LYS A 239 1.40 -11.76 0.98
CA LYS A 239 0.57 -12.62 0.13
C LYS A 239 1.40 -13.66 -0.65
N GLN A 240 2.66 -13.38 -0.99
CA GLN A 240 3.54 -14.38 -1.62
C GLN A 240 3.89 -15.52 -0.66
N LEU A 241 3.95 -15.25 0.64
CA LEU A 241 4.19 -16.27 1.66
C LEU A 241 3.02 -17.25 1.78
N THR A 242 1.82 -16.94 1.30
CA THR A 242 0.71 -17.91 1.29
C THR A 242 0.89 -18.97 0.20
N SER A 243 1.77 -18.75 -0.78
CA SER A 243 2.10 -19.76 -1.79
C SER A 243 2.87 -20.92 -1.15
N PHE A 244 2.47 -22.15 -1.48
CA PHE A 244 3.20 -23.36 -1.05
C PHE A 244 4.59 -23.45 -1.67
N TYR A 245 4.81 -22.86 -2.85
CA TYR A 245 6.02 -23.04 -3.65
C TYR A 245 7.02 -21.88 -3.52
N ILE A 246 6.74 -20.86 -2.72
CA ILE A 246 7.59 -19.64 -2.66
C ILE A 246 9.04 -19.95 -2.26
N VAL A 247 9.24 -20.85 -1.28
CA VAL A 247 10.57 -21.24 -0.82
C VAL A 247 11.35 -21.94 -1.93
N GLU A 248 10.73 -22.95 -2.57
CA GLU A 248 11.33 -23.68 -3.68
C GLU A 248 11.61 -22.75 -4.87
N THR A 249 10.71 -21.82 -5.15
CA THR A 249 10.87 -20.84 -6.23
C THR A 249 12.10 -19.96 -5.99
N ILE A 250 12.26 -19.38 -4.80
CA ILE A 250 13.41 -18.52 -4.50
C ILE A 250 14.72 -19.33 -4.57
N LEU A 251 14.77 -20.53 -3.98
CA LEU A 251 15.98 -21.36 -3.97
C LEU A 251 16.35 -21.90 -5.36
N SER A 252 15.36 -22.26 -6.17
CA SER A 252 15.62 -22.70 -7.55
C SER A 252 16.11 -21.54 -8.43
N LEU A 253 15.61 -20.32 -8.24
CA LEU A 253 16.10 -19.14 -8.96
C LEU A 253 17.53 -18.78 -8.55
N THR A 254 17.88 -18.80 -7.26
CA THR A 254 19.27 -18.56 -6.83
C THR A 254 20.22 -19.61 -7.43
N GLN A 255 19.81 -20.88 -7.48
CA GLN A 255 20.55 -21.95 -8.15
C GLN A 255 20.68 -21.70 -9.67
N LYS A 256 19.57 -21.39 -10.35
CA LYS A 256 19.51 -21.12 -11.81
C LYS A 256 20.51 -20.04 -12.24
N TYR A 257 20.63 -18.96 -11.46
CA TYR A 257 21.51 -17.83 -11.77
C TYR A 257 22.89 -17.94 -11.10
N GLY A 258 23.16 -19.00 -10.34
CA GLY A 258 24.43 -19.20 -9.64
C GLY A 258 24.74 -18.07 -8.67
N VAL A 259 23.73 -17.66 -7.91
CA VAL A 259 23.81 -16.65 -6.84
C VAL A 259 23.86 -17.39 -5.51
N ASP A 260 24.88 -17.10 -4.70
CA ASP A 260 24.93 -17.60 -3.32
C ASP A 260 23.74 -17.03 -2.54
N PRO A 261 22.88 -17.86 -1.92
CA PRO A 261 21.77 -17.38 -1.10
C PRO A 261 22.20 -16.41 0.01
N HIS A 262 23.44 -16.48 0.49
CA HIS A 262 23.99 -15.51 1.44
C HIS A 262 24.13 -14.10 0.86
N CYS A 263 24.09 -13.92 -0.45
CA CYS A 263 24.06 -12.59 -1.07
C CYS A 263 22.64 -12.00 -1.13
N LEU A 264 21.60 -12.76 -0.79
CA LEU A 264 20.21 -12.32 -0.86
C LEU A 264 19.68 -11.91 0.51
N ALA A 265 18.91 -10.83 0.53
CA ALA A 265 18.12 -10.37 1.65
C ALA A 265 16.66 -10.19 1.22
N LEU A 266 15.72 -10.67 2.02
CA LEU A 266 14.29 -10.48 1.81
C LEU A 266 13.79 -9.42 2.78
N GLU A 267 13.13 -8.40 2.24
CA GLU A 267 12.54 -7.31 3.02
C GLU A 267 11.05 -7.58 3.17
N ILE A 268 10.56 -7.53 4.40
CA ILE A 268 9.17 -7.85 4.72
C ILE A 268 8.62 -6.77 5.63
N THR A 269 7.50 -6.18 5.24
CA THR A 269 6.78 -5.18 6.03
C THR A 269 6.20 -5.78 7.30
N GLU A 270 6.41 -5.12 8.42
CA GLU A 270 6.09 -5.61 9.76
C GLU A 270 4.61 -5.97 9.98
N ASN A 271 3.69 -5.09 9.55
CA ASN A 271 2.27 -5.14 9.90
C ASN A 271 1.52 -6.35 9.32
N GLU A 272 2.09 -7.02 8.32
CA GLU A 272 1.37 -8.00 7.51
C GLU A 272 1.81 -9.46 7.76
N ILE A 273 2.88 -9.68 8.53
CA ILE A 273 3.35 -11.02 8.93
C ILE A 273 2.37 -11.72 9.91
N ILE A 274 1.48 -10.95 10.55
CA ILE A 274 0.67 -11.36 11.71
C ILE A 274 -0.53 -12.26 11.34
N SER A 275 -0.97 -12.28 10.07
CA SER A 275 -2.21 -12.97 9.67
C SER A 275 -2.13 -14.51 9.63
N ASN A 276 -0.94 -15.09 9.46
CA ASN A 276 -0.72 -16.56 9.46
C ASN A 276 0.69 -16.94 9.98
N VAL A 277 0.91 -16.70 11.27
CA VAL A 277 2.24 -16.68 11.89
C VAL A 277 3.02 -17.99 11.73
N GLU A 278 2.40 -19.17 11.87
CA GLU A 278 3.13 -20.46 11.89
C GLU A 278 3.65 -20.88 10.51
N ASP A 279 2.82 -20.74 9.46
CA ASP A 279 3.22 -21.07 8.09
C ASP A 279 4.30 -20.10 7.59
N HIS A 280 4.11 -18.79 7.81
CA HIS A 280 5.10 -17.78 7.47
C HIS A 280 6.42 -18.01 8.21
N LEU A 281 6.36 -18.33 9.51
CA LEU A 281 7.55 -18.62 10.30
C LEU A 281 8.32 -19.81 9.74
N THR A 282 7.62 -20.88 9.37
CA THR A 282 8.25 -22.07 8.79
C THR A 282 8.99 -21.73 7.50
N LYS A 283 8.32 -21.06 6.56
CA LYS A 283 8.90 -20.67 5.26
C LYS A 283 10.10 -19.75 5.40
N LEU A 284 9.99 -18.71 6.24
CA LEU A 284 11.09 -17.78 6.49
C LEU A 284 12.25 -18.45 7.21
N THR A 285 11.99 -19.38 8.13
CA THR A 285 13.02 -20.18 8.80
C THR A 285 13.76 -21.06 7.80
N THR A 286 13.06 -21.71 6.88
CA THR A 286 13.70 -22.51 5.83
C THR A 286 14.58 -21.64 4.92
N LEU A 287 14.11 -20.46 4.50
CA LEU A 287 14.91 -19.53 3.71
C LEU A 287 16.17 -19.07 4.46
N ALA A 288 16.03 -18.74 5.74
CA ALA A 288 17.15 -18.33 6.61
C ALA A 288 18.17 -19.46 6.82
N GLN A 289 17.71 -20.70 7.01
CA GLN A 289 18.59 -21.88 7.12
C GLN A 289 19.38 -22.16 5.83
N ASN A 290 18.87 -21.70 4.69
CA ASN A 290 19.58 -21.76 3.40
C ASN A 290 20.50 -20.55 3.17
N GLY A 291 20.66 -19.66 4.14
CA GLY A 291 21.60 -18.52 4.10
C GLY A 291 20.97 -17.18 3.72
N ILE A 292 19.69 -17.14 3.37
CA ILE A 292 19.00 -15.91 2.96
C ILE A 292 18.74 -15.03 4.19
N SER A 293 19.13 -13.76 4.13
CA SER A 293 18.89 -12.82 5.22
C SER A 293 17.44 -12.36 5.21
N ILE A 294 16.77 -12.32 6.37
CA ILE A 294 15.43 -11.73 6.50
C ILE A 294 15.56 -10.38 7.20
N LEU A 295 15.04 -9.33 6.59
CA LEU A 295 15.04 -7.96 7.09
C LEU A 295 13.60 -7.52 7.39
N ALA A 296 13.38 -6.94 8.56
CA ALA A 296 12.11 -6.29 8.88
C ALA A 296 12.14 -4.87 8.30
N ASP A 297 11.18 -4.58 7.42
CA ASP A 297 11.03 -3.28 6.76
C ASP A 297 10.03 -2.38 7.51
N ASP A 298 10.15 -1.07 7.31
CA ASP A 298 9.34 -0.01 7.95
C ASP A 298 9.27 -0.10 9.50
N PHE A 299 10.37 -0.54 10.14
CA PHE A 299 10.37 -0.82 11.57
C PHE A 299 10.06 0.43 12.41
N GLY A 300 9.10 0.28 13.35
CA GLY A 300 8.69 1.34 14.29
C GLY A 300 7.45 2.13 13.88
N THR A 301 6.96 1.97 12.64
CA THR A 301 5.75 2.65 12.14
C THR A 301 4.44 1.93 12.51
N GLY A 302 4.54 0.68 12.98
CA GLY A 302 3.43 -0.20 13.31
C GLY A 302 3.36 -0.60 14.79
N TYR A 303 2.48 -1.56 15.10
CA TYR A 303 2.42 -2.18 16.43
C TYR A 303 3.54 -3.23 16.55
N SER A 304 4.79 -2.79 16.64
CA SER A 304 5.95 -3.67 16.74
C SER A 304 5.89 -4.50 18.00
N SER A 305 5.48 -5.76 17.88
CA SER A 305 5.69 -6.71 18.96
C SER A 305 7.14 -7.18 18.88
N LEU A 306 7.98 -6.71 19.80
CA LEU A 306 9.31 -7.30 20.06
C LEU A 306 9.26 -8.83 20.17
N SER A 307 8.10 -9.37 20.56
CA SER A 307 7.87 -10.82 20.59
C SER A 307 7.96 -11.48 19.22
N TYR A 308 7.60 -10.80 18.12
CA TYR A 308 7.73 -11.30 16.75
C TYR A 308 9.17 -11.23 16.25
N LEU A 309 9.88 -10.12 16.52
CA LEU A 309 11.32 -10.04 16.22
C LEU A 309 12.09 -11.20 16.87
N LYS A 310 11.67 -11.65 18.06
CA LYS A 310 12.28 -12.80 18.74
C LYS A 310 11.90 -14.16 18.12
N LYS A 311 10.72 -14.28 17.50
CA LYS A 311 10.22 -15.53 16.94
C LYS A 311 10.70 -15.77 15.52
N PHE A 312 10.67 -14.74 14.68
CA PHE A 312 11.07 -14.84 13.28
C PHE A 312 12.59 -14.83 13.15
N PRO A 313 13.16 -15.46 12.10
CA PRO A 313 14.60 -15.50 11.85
C PRO A 313 15.09 -14.15 11.28
N ILE A 314 14.75 -13.05 11.94
CA ILE A 314 15.13 -11.71 11.53
C ILE A 314 16.63 -11.54 11.75
N SER A 315 17.30 -11.03 10.73
CA SER A 315 18.75 -10.79 10.70
C SER A 315 19.10 -9.31 10.65
N GLY A 316 18.11 -8.45 10.42
CA GLY A 316 18.27 -7.00 10.43
C GLY A 316 16.94 -6.26 10.41
N ILE A 317 17.00 -4.97 10.73
CA ILE A 317 15.86 -4.06 10.70
C ILE A 317 16.20 -2.84 9.84
N LYS A 318 15.21 -2.32 9.12
CA LYS A 318 15.29 -1.05 8.39
C LYS A 318 14.49 0.01 9.15
N LEU A 319 15.14 1.11 9.51
CA LEU A 319 14.49 2.26 10.14
C LEU A 319 13.79 3.07 9.06
N ASP A 320 12.47 3.21 9.19
CA ASP A 320 11.65 3.94 8.25
C ASP A 320 12.10 5.40 8.11
N LYS A 321 11.93 5.93 6.89
CA LYS A 321 12.28 7.29 6.54
C LYS A 321 11.57 8.33 7.42
N SER A 322 10.34 8.08 7.87
CA SER A 322 9.61 9.04 8.70
C SER A 322 10.34 9.42 10.00
N PHE A 323 11.16 8.53 10.55
CA PHE A 323 12.00 8.83 11.72
C PHE A 323 13.34 9.49 11.38
N ILE A 324 13.69 9.56 10.09
CA ILE A 324 14.95 10.12 9.58
C ILE A 324 14.74 11.54 9.05
N ASP A 325 13.56 11.84 8.51
CA ASP A 325 13.23 13.11 7.86
C ASP A 325 13.52 14.33 8.75
N ASP A 326 13.09 14.31 10.01
CA ASP A 326 13.24 15.46 10.92
C ASP A 326 14.54 15.43 11.76
N LEU A 327 15.44 14.47 11.51
CA LEU A 327 16.76 14.48 12.15
C LEU A 327 17.65 15.61 11.61
N PRO A 328 18.44 16.29 12.46
CA PRO A 328 18.63 16.07 13.90
C PRO A 328 17.77 16.98 14.79
N ASN A 329 16.68 17.55 14.27
CA ASN A 329 15.98 18.65 14.93
C ASN A 329 14.86 18.17 15.85
N ASP A 330 14.18 17.06 15.53
CA ASP A 330 13.16 16.50 16.42
C ASP A 330 13.79 15.62 17.52
N PRO A 331 13.63 15.96 18.82
CA PRO A 331 14.08 15.12 19.92
C PRO A 331 13.37 13.77 20.02
N VAL A 332 12.11 13.67 19.56
CA VAL A 332 11.31 12.44 19.59
C VAL A 332 11.90 11.45 18.60
N ASP A 333 12.10 11.86 17.35
CA ASP A 333 12.72 11.01 16.33
C ASP A 333 14.14 10.60 16.69
N GLN A 334 14.93 11.52 17.27
CA GLN A 334 16.25 11.16 17.81
C GLN A 334 16.18 10.06 18.85
N ALA A 335 15.21 10.12 19.77
CA ALA A 335 15.03 9.10 20.81
C ALA A 335 14.59 7.76 20.21
N ILE A 336 13.67 7.78 19.24
CA ILE A 336 13.20 6.58 18.53
C ILE A 336 14.35 5.92 17.77
N VAL A 337 15.06 6.67 16.91
CA VAL A 337 16.19 6.17 16.10
C VAL A 337 17.31 5.63 16.99
N LYS A 338 17.70 6.36 18.03
CA LYS A 338 18.72 5.90 18.97
C LYS A 338 18.32 4.62 19.68
N SER A 339 17.05 4.50 20.08
CA SER A 339 16.52 3.30 20.74
C SER A 339 16.48 2.11 19.78
N GLY A 340 16.07 2.33 18.52
CA GLY A 340 16.09 1.33 17.46
C GLY A 340 17.50 0.80 17.18
N ILE A 341 18.49 1.69 17.08
CA ILE A 341 19.91 1.32 16.91
C ILE A 341 20.41 0.49 18.09
N GLU A 342 20.14 0.93 19.31
CA GLU A 342 20.59 0.22 20.51
C GLU A 342 19.92 -1.15 20.65
N MET A 343 18.63 -1.25 20.32
CA MET A 343 17.91 -2.52 20.30
C MET A 343 18.51 -3.48 19.28
N ALA A 344 18.72 -3.04 18.03
CA ALA A 344 19.35 -3.86 17.01
C ALA A 344 20.73 -4.37 17.46
N ARG A 345 21.53 -3.50 18.08
CA ARG A 345 22.83 -3.85 18.64
C ARG A 345 22.73 -4.94 19.71
N LEU A 346 21.79 -4.81 20.65
CA LEU A 346 21.57 -5.77 21.74
C LEU A 346 21.04 -7.13 21.25
N LEU A 347 20.29 -7.13 20.15
CA LEU A 347 19.76 -8.34 19.51
C LEU A 347 20.69 -8.92 18.44
N HIS A 348 21.88 -8.33 18.24
CA HIS A 348 22.83 -8.72 17.19
C HIS A 348 22.22 -8.67 15.77
N LEU A 349 21.30 -7.73 15.54
CA LEU A 349 20.67 -7.48 14.26
C LEU A 349 21.43 -6.41 13.48
N ARG A 350 21.47 -6.55 12.15
CA ARG A 350 21.89 -5.46 11.27
C ARG A 350 20.90 -4.30 11.36
N ILE A 351 21.38 -3.07 11.22
CA ILE A 351 20.50 -1.91 11.13
C ILE A 351 20.84 -1.08 9.90
N ILE A 352 19.79 -0.73 9.15
CA ILE A 352 19.84 0.09 7.95
C ILE A 352 18.94 1.30 8.18
N ALA A 353 19.46 2.52 8.05
CA ALA A 353 18.63 3.73 8.05
C ALA A 353 18.21 4.12 6.63
N GLU A 354 16.94 4.41 6.42
CA GLU A 354 16.38 4.76 5.11
C GLU A 354 16.12 6.25 4.95
N GLY A 355 16.12 6.71 3.69
CA GLY A 355 15.77 8.09 3.39
C GLY A 355 16.80 9.12 3.88
N ILE A 356 18.08 8.75 3.94
CA ILE A 356 19.15 9.72 4.25
C ILE A 356 19.31 10.69 3.06
N GLU A 357 18.97 11.96 3.27
CA GLU A 357 18.96 13.00 2.24
C GLU A 357 20.04 14.07 2.43
N ASN A 358 20.59 14.24 3.64
CA ASN A 358 21.58 15.28 3.92
C ASN A 358 22.67 14.86 4.92
N ASP A 359 23.78 15.62 4.94
CA ASP A 359 24.93 15.36 5.81
C ASP A 359 24.63 15.44 7.31
N ALA A 360 23.63 16.23 7.71
CA ALA A 360 23.25 16.36 9.12
C ALA A 360 22.62 15.05 9.64
N GLN A 361 21.71 14.46 8.85
CA GLN A 361 21.13 13.14 9.10
C GLN A 361 22.22 12.06 9.14
N LEU A 362 23.13 12.06 8.16
CA LEU A 362 24.26 11.11 8.13
C LEU A 362 25.15 11.23 9.38
N THR A 363 25.46 12.46 9.79
CA THR A 363 26.34 12.74 10.94
C THR A 363 25.73 12.23 12.24
N ILE A 364 24.43 12.48 12.46
CA ILE A 364 23.78 12.02 13.69
C ILE A 364 23.60 10.50 13.70
N LEU A 365 23.31 9.87 12.56
CA LEU A 365 23.21 8.40 12.44
C LEU A 365 24.57 7.72 12.72
N LYS A 366 25.67 8.27 12.19
CA LYS A 366 27.03 7.83 12.52
C LYS A 366 27.31 7.96 14.02
N LYS A 367 26.90 9.08 14.64
CA LYS A 367 27.08 9.33 16.08
C LYS A 367 26.28 8.34 16.94
N PHE A 368 25.10 7.94 16.51
CA PHE A 368 24.28 6.93 17.20
C PHE A 368 24.78 5.50 16.97
N GLY A 369 25.75 5.29 16.06
CA GLY A 369 26.34 3.98 15.79
C GLY A 369 25.57 3.18 14.75
N CYS A 370 24.75 3.82 13.90
CA CYS A 370 24.11 3.16 12.78
C CYS A 370 25.16 2.63 11.79
N THR A 371 25.01 1.38 11.36
CA THR A 371 26.04 0.67 10.58
C THR A 371 25.90 0.87 9.07
N GLU A 372 24.68 0.85 8.57
CA GLU A 372 24.36 0.90 7.14
C GLU A 372 23.24 1.92 6.90
N GLY A 373 23.16 2.43 5.69
CA GLY A 373 22.02 3.25 5.29
C GLY A 373 21.88 3.40 3.79
N GLN A 374 20.74 3.94 3.40
CA GLN A 374 20.38 4.23 2.02
C GLN A 374 19.61 5.54 1.95
N GLY A 375 19.70 6.22 0.82
CA GLY A 375 19.01 7.49 0.63
C GLY A 375 19.60 8.31 -0.50
N TYR A 376 18.94 9.43 -0.80
CA TYR A 376 19.28 10.28 -1.93
C TYR A 376 20.57 11.07 -1.74
N LEU A 377 21.09 11.14 -0.51
CA LEU A 377 22.44 11.65 -0.24
C LEU A 377 23.50 10.84 -1.02
N PHE A 378 23.32 9.52 -1.14
CA PHE A 378 24.27 8.64 -1.82
C PHE A 378 23.94 8.46 -3.29
N SER A 379 22.70 8.06 -3.58
CA SER A 379 22.18 7.97 -4.94
C SER A 379 20.67 7.78 -4.92
N LYS A 380 20.02 8.31 -5.96
CA LYS A 380 18.69 7.84 -6.35
C LYS A 380 18.77 6.40 -6.88
N PRO A 381 17.65 5.66 -6.92
CA PRO A 381 17.60 4.37 -7.59
C PRO A 381 18.08 4.45 -9.05
N LEU A 382 18.85 3.47 -9.50
CA LEU A 382 19.49 3.44 -10.82
C LEU A 382 19.06 2.20 -11.61
N ARG A 383 18.94 2.32 -12.93
CA ARG A 383 18.83 1.14 -13.81
C ARG A 383 20.09 0.27 -13.72
N SER A 384 19.97 -1.02 -14.01
CA SER A 384 21.04 -2.01 -13.83
C SER A 384 22.39 -1.63 -14.43
N ASP A 385 22.37 -1.11 -15.66
CA ASP A 385 23.54 -0.66 -16.39
C ASP A 385 24.25 0.50 -15.67
N LYS A 386 23.47 1.49 -15.24
CA LYS A 386 23.94 2.64 -14.46
C LYS A 386 24.40 2.24 -13.07
N PHE A 387 23.72 1.28 -12.44
CA PHE A 387 24.10 0.75 -11.14
C PHE A 387 25.44 0.01 -11.22
N ARG A 388 25.64 -0.82 -12.26
CA ARG A 388 26.92 -1.50 -12.50
C ARG A 388 28.07 -0.51 -12.71
N ASP A 389 27.82 0.62 -13.37
CA ASP A 389 28.83 1.67 -13.51
C ASP A 389 29.07 2.43 -12.20
N PHE A 390 28.04 2.58 -11.36
CA PHE A 390 28.15 3.16 -10.02
C PHE A 390 28.96 2.30 -9.03
N LEU A 391 29.08 0.99 -9.28
CA LEU A 391 29.89 0.08 -8.46
C LEU A 391 31.41 0.22 -8.68
N LYS A 392 31.83 0.85 -9.78
CA LYS A 392 33.25 1.04 -10.15
C LYS A 392 33.81 2.30 -9.48
#